data_AF-A0A7R9RV47-F1
#
_entry.id   AF-A0A7R9RV47-F1
#
_cell.length_a   1.000
_cell.length_b   1.000
_cell.length_c   1.000
_cell.angle_alpha   90.00
_cell.angle_beta   90.00
_cell.angle_gamma   90.00
#
_symmetry.space_group_name_H-M   'P 1'
#
loop_
_entity.id
_entity.type
_entity.pdbx_description
1 polymer ?
#
loop_
_entity_poly.entity_id
_entity_poly.type
_entity_poly.pdbx_seq_one_letter_code
_entity_poly.pdbx_strand_id
1 'polypeptide(L)'
;YLTSETRLTMTEYWLISAPGEKTCQQTWETLNNVTSKQHNLSVNFKFQIPDLKVGTLDQLVGLSDDLGKLDVYAEGITRKIASYLGDVIEDHNDRLAELLLANGVEMAQYLTKFQWESAKYPVKQSLRNLAEIISKKINQIESELKVKSQAYNTLKSSIESIERKQTGSLVSRDLADLVKKEDFVLNSEYLTTLVVVVPKSGVSDWNSHYENLTDMVVPRSSKLITEDADYCLYTVTLFDKVKSEFSLKARERRFIVRDFTYDEEKLAEGKNERDKL
;
A
#
# COMPACT_ATOMS: atom_id res chain seq x y z
N TYR A 1 -8.38 33.48 -13.11
CA TYR A 1 -8.67 33.02 -11.75
C TYR A 1 -9.34 31.65 -11.84
N LEU A 2 -8.55 30.60 -12.01
CA LEU A 2 -9.01 29.21 -11.93
C LEU A 2 -8.11 28.55 -10.90
N THR A 3 -8.56 28.58 -9.67
CA THR A 3 -8.04 27.78 -8.58
C THR A 3 -9.21 27.13 -7.89
N SER A 4 -8.89 26.02 -7.23
CA SER A 4 -9.67 25.26 -6.26
C SER A 4 -10.67 24.25 -6.81
N GLU A 5 -10.35 22.99 -6.48
CA GLU A 5 -11.24 21.85 -6.28
C GLU A 5 -11.71 21.12 -7.53
N THR A 6 -10.85 20.23 -8.03
CA THR A 6 -11.28 18.95 -8.61
C THR A 6 -11.93 18.10 -7.52
N ARG A 7 -13.03 18.58 -6.92
CA ARG A 7 -14.01 17.68 -6.34
C ARG A 7 -14.41 16.77 -7.49
N LEU A 8 -14.34 15.46 -7.29
CA LEU A 8 -15.09 14.50 -8.09
C LEU A 8 -16.55 14.96 -8.06
N THR A 9 -16.93 15.81 -9.02
CA THR A 9 -18.31 16.28 -9.16
C THR A 9 -19.11 15.01 -9.39
N MET A 10 -20.01 14.71 -8.46
CA MET A 10 -20.88 13.55 -8.54
C MET A 10 -21.74 13.70 -9.80
N THR A 11 -21.26 13.18 -10.92
CA THR A 11 -21.99 13.18 -12.19
C THR A 11 -22.92 12.00 -12.18
N GLU A 12 -24.18 12.26 -11.89
CA GLU A 12 -25.24 11.28 -11.98
C GLU A 12 -25.69 11.11 -13.43
N TYR A 13 -25.80 9.87 -13.89
CA TYR A 13 -26.27 9.53 -15.23
C TYR A 13 -27.51 8.66 -15.13
N TRP A 14 -28.49 8.94 -15.98
CA TRP A 14 -29.73 8.20 -16.05
C TRP A 14 -29.76 7.38 -17.33
N LEU A 15 -29.88 6.06 -17.22
CA LEU A 15 -30.07 5.18 -18.36
C LEU A 15 -31.57 4.91 -18.53
N ILE A 16 -32.14 5.37 -19.64
CA ILE A 16 -33.58 5.26 -19.92
C ILE A 16 -33.77 4.50 -21.24
N SER A 17 -34.72 3.58 -21.25
CA SER A 17 -35.20 2.90 -22.44
C SER A 17 -36.66 3.23 -22.67
N ALA A 18 -37.02 3.52 -23.93
CA ALA A 18 -38.39 3.82 -24.34
C ALA A 18 -38.78 2.97 -25.55
N PRO A 19 -40.04 2.52 -25.66
CA PRO A 19 -40.49 1.73 -26.80
C PRO A 19 -40.41 2.54 -28.10
N GLY A 20 -39.92 1.89 -29.15
CA GLY A 20 -39.91 2.46 -30.50
C GLY A 20 -41.29 2.40 -31.14
N GLU A 21 -42.25 3.23 -30.72
CA GLU A 21 -43.65 3.18 -31.16
C GLU A 21 -43.82 3.11 -32.69
N LYS A 22 -43.07 3.96 -33.43
CA LYS A 22 -43.04 3.96 -34.90
C LYS A 22 -41.66 3.60 -35.44
N THR A 23 -40.64 4.32 -35.00
CA THR A 23 -39.23 4.00 -35.23
C THR A 23 -38.42 4.45 -34.02
N CYS A 24 -37.33 3.76 -33.70
CA CYS A 24 -36.44 4.16 -32.60
C CYS A 24 -35.90 5.58 -32.78
N GLN A 25 -35.70 6.02 -34.02
CA GLN A 25 -35.23 7.37 -34.36
C GLN A 25 -36.27 8.44 -34.02
N GLN A 26 -37.55 8.21 -34.35
CA GLN A 26 -38.62 9.17 -34.04
C GLN A 26 -38.86 9.27 -32.53
N THR A 27 -38.84 8.15 -31.79
CA THR A 27 -38.93 8.17 -30.33
C THR A 27 -37.77 8.97 -29.72
N TRP A 28 -36.55 8.73 -30.20
CA TRP A 28 -35.37 9.49 -29.79
C TRP A 28 -35.51 11.00 -30.04
N GLU A 29 -35.88 11.38 -31.26
CA GLU A 29 -36.04 12.79 -31.63
C GLU A 29 -37.12 13.49 -30.82
N THR A 30 -38.25 12.81 -30.57
CA THR A 30 -39.35 13.35 -29.76
C THR A 30 -38.89 13.57 -28.33
N LEU A 31 -38.29 12.56 -27.70
CA LEU A 31 -37.77 12.66 -26.33
C LEU A 31 -36.70 13.75 -26.22
N ASN A 32 -35.76 13.81 -27.18
CA ASN A 32 -34.70 14.80 -27.17
C ASN A 32 -35.20 16.23 -27.44
N ASN A 33 -36.21 16.40 -28.29
CA ASN A 33 -36.81 17.70 -28.54
C ASN A 33 -37.49 18.25 -27.28
N VAL A 34 -38.24 17.42 -26.54
CA VAL A 34 -38.94 17.84 -25.32
C VAL A 34 -37.94 18.08 -24.18
N THR A 35 -37.12 17.07 -23.86
CA THR A 35 -36.26 17.12 -22.66
C THR A 35 -35.06 18.05 -22.83
N SER A 36 -34.41 18.06 -23.99
CA SER A 36 -33.20 18.85 -24.23
C SER A 36 -33.50 20.19 -24.89
N LYS A 37 -34.17 20.20 -26.05
CA LYS A 37 -34.31 21.45 -26.85
C LYS A 37 -35.35 22.43 -26.31
N GLN A 38 -36.50 21.94 -25.83
CA GLN A 38 -37.60 22.80 -25.39
C GLN A 38 -37.43 23.23 -23.93
N HIS A 39 -37.03 22.32 -23.05
CA HIS A 39 -36.99 22.56 -21.62
C HIS A 39 -35.58 22.54 -21.00
N ASN A 40 -34.54 22.19 -21.76
CA ASN A 40 -33.14 22.13 -21.31
C ASN A 40 -32.95 21.39 -19.97
N LEU A 41 -33.68 20.29 -19.79
CA LEU A 41 -33.70 19.49 -18.57
C LEU A 41 -32.53 18.49 -18.52
N SER A 42 -32.07 18.00 -19.68
CA SER A 42 -31.03 16.99 -19.77
C SER A 42 -30.20 17.09 -21.05
N VAL A 43 -28.98 16.55 -20.99
CA VAL A 43 -28.14 16.28 -22.16
C VAL A 43 -28.27 14.80 -22.51
N ASN A 44 -28.76 14.49 -23.70
CA ASN A 44 -29.10 13.12 -24.08
C ASN A 44 -28.08 12.56 -25.06
N PHE A 45 -27.62 11.33 -24.78
CA PHE A 45 -26.74 10.56 -25.66
C PHE A 45 -27.38 9.23 -26.03
N LYS A 46 -27.14 8.76 -27.27
CA LYS A 46 -27.65 7.46 -27.71
C LYS A 46 -26.79 6.36 -27.10
N PHE A 47 -27.43 5.38 -26.48
CA PHE A 47 -26.77 4.18 -25.96
C PHE A 47 -27.05 3.01 -26.91
N GLN A 48 -26.06 2.65 -27.75
CA GLN A 48 -26.24 1.63 -28.78
C GLN A 48 -26.09 0.22 -28.20
N ILE A 49 -27.20 -0.52 -28.14
CA ILE A 49 -27.22 -1.94 -27.77
C ILE A 49 -27.48 -2.74 -29.05
N PRO A 50 -26.64 -3.73 -29.39
CA PRO A 50 -26.85 -4.57 -30.56
C PRO A 50 -28.01 -5.54 -30.34
N ASP A 51 -28.48 -6.14 -31.44
CA ASP A 51 -29.47 -7.21 -31.35
C ASP A 51 -28.84 -8.47 -30.73
N LEU A 52 -29.15 -8.70 -29.45
CA LEU A 52 -28.69 -9.86 -28.70
C LEU A 52 -29.66 -11.03 -28.86
N LYS A 53 -29.12 -12.24 -28.87
CA LYS A 53 -29.92 -13.46 -29.00
C LYS A 53 -30.70 -13.72 -27.70
N VAL A 54 -31.98 -13.34 -27.71
CA VAL A 54 -32.94 -13.60 -26.62
C VAL A 54 -33.42 -15.06 -26.63
N GLY A 55 -33.63 -15.62 -25.44
CA GLY A 55 -34.15 -16.97 -25.24
C GLY A 55 -35.67 -17.00 -25.07
N THR A 56 -36.17 -17.91 -24.23
CA THR A 56 -37.59 -17.94 -23.84
C THR A 56 -37.90 -16.88 -22.79
N LEU A 57 -39.17 -16.50 -22.64
CA LEU A 57 -39.61 -15.55 -21.60
C LEU A 57 -39.22 -16.00 -20.19
N ASP A 58 -39.38 -17.29 -19.88
CA ASP A 58 -38.98 -17.89 -18.61
C ASP A 58 -37.47 -17.69 -18.31
N GLN A 59 -36.62 -17.90 -19.32
CA GLN A 59 -35.18 -17.65 -19.20
C GLN A 59 -34.88 -16.17 -18.97
N LEU A 60 -35.64 -15.25 -19.58
CA LEU A 60 -35.46 -13.81 -19.40
C LEU A 60 -35.85 -13.35 -17.99
N VAL A 61 -36.92 -13.92 -17.42
CA VAL A 61 -37.33 -13.60 -16.03
C VAL A 61 -36.23 -14.00 -15.05
N GLY A 62 -35.75 -15.25 -15.12
CA GLY A 62 -34.66 -15.69 -14.25
C GLY A 62 -33.36 -14.90 -14.48
N LEU A 63 -33.04 -14.57 -15.73
CA LEU A 63 -31.86 -13.77 -16.05
C LEU A 63 -31.97 -12.33 -15.52
N SER A 64 -33.16 -11.75 -15.45
CA SER A 64 -33.36 -10.41 -14.90
C SER A 64 -32.92 -10.33 -13.43
N ASP A 65 -33.28 -11.35 -12.63
CA ASP A 65 -32.87 -11.42 -11.21
C ASP A 65 -31.36 -11.63 -11.07
N ASP A 66 -30.79 -12.52 -11.90
CA ASP A 66 -29.35 -12.79 -11.90
C ASP A 66 -28.52 -11.57 -12.33
N LEU A 67 -28.99 -10.83 -13.33
CA LEU A 67 -28.36 -9.58 -13.76
C LEU A 67 -28.45 -8.50 -12.69
N GLY A 68 -29.57 -8.40 -11.96
CA GLY A 68 -29.70 -7.47 -10.83
C GLY A 68 -28.67 -7.76 -9.73
N LYS A 69 -28.44 -9.03 -9.39
CA LYS A 69 -27.38 -9.41 -8.43
C LYS A 69 -25.98 -9.13 -8.98
N LEU A 70 -25.76 -9.44 -10.25
CA LEU A 70 -24.47 -9.22 -10.90
C LEU A 70 -24.11 -7.74 -10.98
N ASP A 71 -25.09 -6.87 -11.23
CA ASP A 71 -24.91 -5.41 -11.29
C ASP A 71 -24.44 -4.83 -9.95
N VAL A 72 -25.16 -5.14 -8.86
CA VAL A 72 -24.77 -4.73 -7.49
C VAL A 72 -23.38 -5.23 -7.12
N TYR A 73 -23.05 -6.46 -7.52
CA TYR A 73 -21.73 -7.03 -7.26
C TYR A 73 -20.63 -6.36 -8.09
N ALA A 74 -20.87 -6.09 -9.38
CA ALA A 74 -19.95 -5.39 -10.26
C ALA A 74 -19.67 -3.95 -9.77
N GLU A 75 -20.71 -3.24 -9.34
CA GLU A 75 -20.61 -1.92 -8.74
C GLU A 75 -19.74 -1.95 -7.49
N GLY A 76 -19.99 -2.90 -6.58
CA GLY A 76 -19.22 -3.08 -5.35
C GLY A 76 -17.72 -3.29 -5.61
N ILE A 77 -17.38 -4.14 -6.59
CA ILE A 77 -15.98 -4.37 -6.97
C ILE A 77 -15.37 -3.12 -7.60
N THR A 78 -16.10 -2.42 -8.48
CA THR A 78 -15.62 -1.19 -9.12
C THR A 78 -15.33 -0.10 -8.08
N ARG A 79 -16.21 0.09 -7.10
CA ARG A 79 -15.99 1.02 -5.97
C ARG A 79 -14.79 0.62 -5.14
N LYS A 80 -14.61 -0.67 -4.86
CA LYS A 80 -13.46 -1.20 -4.12
C LYS A 80 -12.14 -0.94 -4.85
N ILE A 81 -12.10 -1.11 -6.17
CA ILE A 81 -10.93 -0.79 -7.00
C ILE A 81 -10.61 0.70 -6.92
N ALA A 82 -11.61 1.57 -7.10
CA ALA A 82 -11.42 3.02 -7.06
C ALA A 82 -10.94 3.50 -5.69
N SER A 83 -11.53 2.98 -4.61
CA SER A 83 -11.10 3.28 -3.23
C SER A 83 -9.66 2.85 -2.99
N TYR A 84 -9.31 1.62 -3.38
CA TYR A 84 -7.97 1.09 -3.15
C TYR A 84 -6.90 1.85 -3.94
N LEU A 85 -7.20 2.25 -5.19
CA LEU A 85 -6.35 3.17 -5.94
C LEU A 85 -6.18 4.50 -5.22
N GLY A 86 -7.26 5.06 -4.67
CA GLY A 86 -7.21 6.26 -3.84
C GLY A 86 -6.24 6.12 -2.65
N ASP A 87 -6.39 5.05 -1.87
CA ASP A 87 -5.57 4.77 -0.68
C ASP A 87 -4.08 4.56 -1.03
N VAL A 88 -3.78 4.00 -2.21
CA VAL A 88 -2.39 3.80 -2.66
C VAL A 88 -1.75 5.09 -3.14
N ILE A 89 -2.55 6.07 -3.59
CA ILE A 89 -2.09 7.30 -4.24
C ILE A 89 -2.20 8.51 -3.29
N GLU A 90 -2.41 8.33 -1.98
CA GLU A 90 -2.70 9.39 -1.00
C GLU A 90 -1.81 10.66 -1.09
N ASP A 91 -0.55 10.55 -1.57
CA ASP A 91 0.37 11.69 -1.76
C ASP A 91 0.21 12.46 -3.10
N HIS A 92 -0.58 11.96 -4.05
CA HIS A 92 -0.77 12.52 -5.40
C HIS A 92 -2.24 12.44 -5.88
N ASN A 93 -3.18 12.91 -5.06
CA ASN A 93 -4.62 12.91 -5.39
C ASN A 93 -4.97 13.49 -6.78
N ASP A 94 -4.19 14.46 -7.27
CA ASP A 94 -4.39 15.05 -8.60
C ASP A 94 -4.24 14.05 -9.76
N ARG A 95 -3.53 12.92 -9.55
CA ARG A 95 -3.33 11.85 -10.54
C ARG A 95 -4.40 10.77 -10.53
N LEU A 96 -5.28 10.74 -9.54
CA LEU A 96 -6.29 9.69 -9.43
C LEU A 96 -7.26 9.71 -10.63
N ALA A 97 -7.66 10.91 -11.05
CA ALA A 97 -8.52 11.09 -12.22
C ALA A 97 -7.84 10.66 -13.52
N GLU A 98 -6.51 10.78 -13.62
CA GLU A 98 -5.72 10.35 -14.78
C GLU A 98 -5.58 8.82 -14.85
N LEU A 99 -5.74 8.12 -13.73
CA LEU A 99 -5.60 6.66 -13.64
C LEU A 99 -6.95 5.94 -13.77
N LEU A 100 -8.04 6.58 -13.35
CA LEU A 100 -9.40 6.05 -13.45
C LEU A 100 -10.01 6.28 -14.85
N LEU A 101 -9.37 5.73 -15.87
CA LEU A 101 -9.82 5.81 -17.27
C LEU A 101 -10.39 4.46 -17.75
N ALA A 102 -11.46 4.50 -18.53
CA ALA A 102 -12.02 3.33 -19.20
C ALA A 102 -11.47 3.29 -20.62
N ASN A 103 -10.71 2.25 -20.97
CA ASN A 103 -10.05 2.13 -22.29
C ASN A 103 -9.24 3.39 -22.68
N GLY A 104 -8.62 4.06 -21.70
CA GLY A 104 -7.82 5.27 -21.92
C GLY A 104 -8.63 6.56 -22.16
N VAL A 105 -9.94 6.53 -21.96
CA VAL A 105 -10.80 7.72 -22.01
C VAL A 105 -11.49 7.97 -20.67
N GLU A 106 -11.85 9.22 -20.41
CA GLU A 106 -12.62 9.59 -19.23
C GLU A 106 -13.98 8.86 -19.19
N MET A 107 -14.46 8.55 -17.99
CA MET A 107 -15.71 7.80 -17.79
C MET A 107 -16.92 8.49 -18.43
N ALA A 108 -17.00 9.82 -18.35
CA ALA A 108 -18.06 10.59 -18.99
C ALA A 108 -18.05 10.42 -20.53
N GLN A 109 -16.86 10.47 -21.13
CA GLN A 109 -16.71 10.25 -22.57
C GLN A 109 -17.01 8.79 -22.95
N TYR A 110 -16.58 7.83 -22.12
CA TYR A 110 -16.87 6.41 -22.33
C TYR A 110 -18.37 6.13 -22.35
N LEU A 111 -19.11 6.67 -21.38
CA LEU A 111 -20.57 6.49 -21.28
C LEU A 111 -21.32 7.14 -22.44
N THR A 112 -20.94 8.37 -22.81
CA THR A 112 -21.63 9.13 -23.87
C THR A 112 -21.36 8.61 -25.29
N LYS A 113 -20.30 7.83 -25.47
CA LYS A 113 -19.91 7.19 -26.74
C LYS A 113 -19.84 5.66 -26.61
N PHE A 114 -20.62 5.09 -25.70
CA PHE A 114 -20.61 3.66 -25.46
C PHE A 114 -20.85 2.86 -26.75
N GLN A 115 -20.02 1.83 -26.95
CA GLN A 115 -20.19 0.85 -28.00
C GLN A 115 -20.02 -0.55 -27.42
N TRP A 116 -20.88 -1.46 -27.87
CA TRP A 116 -20.79 -2.85 -27.46
C TRP A 116 -19.52 -3.51 -27.99
N GLU A 117 -18.72 -4.09 -27.10
CA GLU A 117 -17.50 -4.80 -27.47
C GLU A 117 -17.80 -6.19 -28.03
N SER A 118 -18.27 -6.27 -29.28
CA SER A 118 -18.65 -7.54 -29.93
C SER A 118 -17.53 -8.58 -30.03
N ALA A 119 -16.26 -8.14 -29.99
CA ALA A 119 -15.11 -9.04 -29.95
C ALA A 119 -14.97 -9.76 -28.59
N LYS A 120 -15.24 -9.05 -27.48
CA LYS A 120 -15.18 -9.62 -26.12
C LYS A 120 -16.49 -10.30 -25.74
N TYR A 121 -17.62 -9.80 -26.24
CA TYR A 121 -18.98 -10.25 -25.91
C TYR A 121 -19.77 -10.49 -27.22
N PRO A 122 -19.61 -11.66 -27.88
CA PRO A 122 -20.17 -11.88 -29.20
C PRO A 122 -21.71 -11.93 -29.20
N VAL A 123 -22.34 -11.11 -30.05
CA VAL A 123 -23.81 -10.98 -30.15
C VAL A 123 -24.53 -12.27 -30.55
N LYS A 124 -23.79 -13.24 -31.12
CA LYS A 124 -24.32 -14.56 -31.52
C LYS A 124 -24.52 -15.50 -30.33
N GLN A 125 -23.89 -15.23 -29.19
CA GLN A 125 -24.06 -16.04 -27.97
C GLN A 125 -25.39 -15.73 -27.28
N SER A 126 -25.90 -16.69 -26.50
CA SER A 126 -27.08 -16.45 -25.67
C SER A 126 -26.79 -15.43 -24.58
N LEU A 127 -27.83 -14.70 -24.16
CA LEU A 127 -27.72 -13.74 -23.05
C LEU A 127 -27.18 -14.37 -21.76
N ARG A 128 -27.59 -15.61 -21.45
CA ARG A 128 -27.08 -16.34 -20.28
C ARG A 128 -25.57 -16.56 -20.36
N ASN A 129 -25.06 -17.01 -21.52
CA ASN A 129 -23.62 -17.21 -21.69
C ASN A 129 -22.85 -15.88 -21.59
N LEU A 130 -23.40 -14.79 -22.14
CA LEU A 130 -22.79 -13.46 -22.02
C LEU A 130 -22.73 -13.00 -20.56
N ALA A 131 -23.80 -13.18 -19.79
CA ALA A 131 -23.84 -12.87 -18.36
C ALA A 131 -22.82 -13.71 -17.56
N GLU A 132 -22.69 -15.01 -17.86
CA GLU A 132 -21.69 -15.89 -17.25
C GLU A 132 -20.25 -15.45 -17.56
N ILE A 133 -19.96 -15.05 -18.80
CA ILE A 133 -18.63 -14.54 -19.19
C ILE A 133 -18.30 -13.25 -18.43
N ILE A 134 -19.27 -12.32 -18.32
CA ILE A 134 -19.11 -11.07 -17.57
C ILE A 134 -18.87 -11.39 -16.09
N SER A 135 -19.70 -12.24 -15.49
CA SER A 135 -19.57 -12.67 -14.09
C SER A 135 -18.21 -13.30 -13.81
N LYS A 136 -17.76 -14.22 -14.65
CA LYS A 136 -16.44 -14.85 -14.51
C LYS A 136 -15.30 -13.84 -14.56
N LYS A 137 -15.37 -12.85 -15.47
CA LYS A 137 -14.36 -11.78 -15.55
C LYS A 137 -14.35 -10.89 -14.31
N ILE A 138 -15.52 -10.52 -13.80
CA ILE A 138 -15.64 -9.71 -12.58
C ILE A 138 -15.04 -10.46 -11.37
N ASN A 139 -15.37 -11.75 -11.22
CA ASN A 139 -14.80 -12.61 -10.18
C ASN A 139 -13.27 -12.71 -10.29
N GLN A 140 -12.75 -12.86 -11.51
CA GLN A 140 -11.30 -12.91 -11.74
C GLN A 140 -10.63 -11.59 -11.34
N ILE A 141 -11.20 -10.45 -11.74
CA ILE A 141 -10.69 -9.12 -11.37
C ILE A 141 -10.68 -8.95 -9.84
N GLU A 142 -11.74 -9.37 -9.14
CA GLU A 142 -11.76 -9.29 -7.67
C GLU A 142 -10.66 -10.15 -7.04
N SER A 143 -10.49 -11.39 -7.52
CA SER A 143 -9.48 -12.30 -7.01
C SER A 143 -8.07 -11.73 -7.20
N GLU A 144 -7.78 -11.20 -8.38
CA GLU A 144 -6.49 -10.56 -8.70
C GLU A 144 -6.25 -9.30 -7.84
N LEU A 145 -7.27 -8.45 -7.67
CA LEU A 145 -7.20 -7.29 -6.78
C LEU A 145 -6.87 -7.70 -5.35
N LYS A 146 -7.55 -8.73 -4.82
CA LYS A 146 -7.32 -9.22 -3.46
C LYS A 146 -5.87 -9.67 -3.26
N VAL A 147 -5.35 -10.50 -4.17
CA VAL A 147 -3.96 -10.99 -4.11
C VAL A 147 -2.96 -9.82 -4.14
N LYS A 148 -3.13 -8.90 -5.10
CA LYS A 148 -2.24 -7.73 -5.21
C LYS A 148 -2.32 -6.83 -3.99
N SER A 149 -3.52 -6.58 -3.47
CA SER A 149 -3.72 -5.74 -2.29
C SER A 149 -3.08 -6.31 -1.02
N GLN A 150 -3.14 -7.64 -0.87
CA GLN A 150 -2.54 -8.33 0.27
C GLN A 150 -1.01 -8.24 0.20
N ALA A 151 -0.44 -8.52 -0.98
CA ALA A 151 1.00 -8.41 -1.19
C ALA A 151 1.52 -6.98 -0.91
N TYR A 152 0.83 -5.96 -1.42
CA TYR A 152 1.16 -4.56 -1.17
C TYR A 152 1.10 -4.22 0.32
N ASN A 153 0.01 -4.58 1.02
CA ASN A 153 -0.14 -4.28 2.44
C ASN A 153 0.92 -4.98 3.30
N THR A 154 1.29 -6.23 2.96
CA THR A 154 2.37 -6.94 3.64
C THR A 154 3.72 -6.23 3.46
N LEU A 155 4.03 -5.75 2.24
CA LEU A 155 5.25 -4.99 1.99
C LEU A 155 5.24 -3.66 2.73
N LYS A 156 4.14 -2.89 2.66
CA LYS A 156 3.97 -1.64 3.40
C LYS A 156 4.20 -1.83 4.91
N SER A 157 3.57 -2.82 5.54
CA SER A 157 3.79 -3.12 6.96
C SER A 157 5.22 -3.56 7.28
N SER A 158 5.90 -4.22 6.34
CA SER A 158 7.31 -4.61 6.50
C SER A 158 8.22 -3.39 6.49
N ILE A 159 8.00 -2.45 5.56
CA ILE A 159 8.70 -1.16 5.48
C ILE A 159 8.47 -0.34 6.76
N GLU A 160 7.23 -0.15 7.21
CA GLU A 160 6.91 0.58 8.44
C GLU A 160 7.56 -0.03 9.69
N SER A 161 7.74 -1.35 9.72
CA SER A 161 8.46 -2.05 10.80
C SER A 161 9.96 -1.75 10.74
N ILE A 162 10.54 -1.75 9.53
CA ILE A 162 11.96 -1.42 9.30
C ILE A 162 12.24 0.04 9.66
N GLU A 163 11.40 0.98 9.25
CA GLU A 163 11.54 2.41 9.54
C GLU A 163 11.47 2.70 11.05
N ARG A 164 10.54 2.06 11.77
CA ARG A 164 10.46 2.16 13.24
C ARG A 164 11.73 1.64 13.92
N LYS A 165 12.31 0.56 13.41
CA LYS A 165 13.61 0.04 13.90
C LYS A 165 14.78 0.99 13.60
N GLN A 166 14.68 1.84 12.57
CA GLN A 166 15.73 2.82 12.24
C GLN A 166 15.57 4.16 12.98
N THR A 167 14.36 4.55 13.34
CA THR A 167 14.08 5.89 13.92
C THR A 167 13.83 5.89 15.43
N GLY A 168 13.74 4.71 16.06
CA GLY A 168 13.58 4.58 17.50
C GLY A 168 14.77 5.07 18.33
N SER A 169 14.59 5.14 19.65
CA SER A 169 15.66 5.43 20.62
C SER A 169 16.84 4.45 20.48
N LEU A 170 18.06 4.89 20.79
CA LEU A 170 19.29 4.06 20.78
C LEU A 170 19.16 2.74 21.57
N VAL A 171 18.22 2.65 22.51
CA VAL A 171 17.89 1.41 23.24
C VAL A 171 17.33 0.32 22.34
N SER A 172 16.59 0.68 21.29
CA SER A 172 15.84 -0.24 20.42
C SER A 172 16.28 -0.19 18.94
N ARG A 173 16.93 0.91 18.55
CA ARG A 173 17.38 1.17 17.18
C ARG A 173 18.38 0.12 16.71
N ASP A 174 18.29 -0.20 15.43
CA ASP A 174 19.29 -1.03 14.76
C ASP A 174 20.66 -0.34 14.80
N LEU A 175 21.67 -1.08 15.26
CA LEU A 175 23.03 -0.56 15.43
C LEU A 175 23.86 -0.68 14.15
N ALA A 176 23.40 -1.46 13.16
CA ALA A 176 24.09 -1.73 11.91
C ALA A 176 24.57 -0.46 11.19
N ASP A 177 23.72 0.57 11.16
CA ASP A 177 24.00 1.84 10.48
C ASP A 177 24.75 2.86 11.37
N LEU A 178 24.95 2.55 12.65
CA LEU A 178 25.54 3.47 13.64
C LEU A 178 27.01 3.14 13.95
N VAL A 179 27.41 1.88 13.80
CA VAL A 179 28.72 1.39 14.22
C VAL A 179 29.61 1.07 13.03
N LYS A 180 30.92 1.26 13.18
CA LYS A 180 31.92 0.98 12.14
C LYS A 180 32.82 -0.17 12.53
N LYS A 181 33.48 -0.78 11.54
CA LYS A 181 34.50 -1.83 11.74
C LYS A 181 35.56 -1.41 12.77
N GLU A 182 35.97 -0.14 12.70
CA GLU A 182 36.98 0.48 13.56
C GLU A 182 36.59 0.55 15.05
N ASP A 183 35.28 0.43 15.35
CA ASP A 183 34.77 0.51 16.71
C ASP A 183 34.85 -0.84 17.44
N PHE A 184 35.21 -1.93 16.74
CA PHE A 184 35.27 -3.28 17.30
C PHE A 184 36.65 -3.90 17.16
N VAL A 185 37.07 -4.61 18.21
CA VAL A 185 38.16 -5.57 18.12
C VAL A 185 37.65 -6.86 17.47
N LEU A 186 38.08 -7.11 16.23
CA LEU A 186 37.70 -8.29 15.44
C LEU A 186 38.78 -9.38 15.52
N ASN A 187 38.39 -10.64 15.28
CA ASN A 187 39.29 -11.80 15.19
C ASN A 187 40.17 -12.04 16.42
N SER A 188 39.67 -11.69 17.60
CA SER A 188 40.33 -11.92 18.87
C SER A 188 39.70 -13.11 19.60
N GLU A 189 40.53 -14.02 20.09
CA GLU A 189 40.08 -15.20 20.85
C GLU A 189 39.64 -14.86 22.28
N TYR A 190 40.16 -13.77 22.84
CA TYR A 190 40.02 -13.46 24.27
C TYR A 190 39.29 -12.16 24.55
N LEU A 191 39.42 -11.16 23.68
CA LEU A 191 38.75 -9.86 23.78
C LEU A 191 37.47 -9.83 22.95
N THR A 192 36.45 -9.18 23.51
CA THR A 192 35.19 -8.86 22.86
C THR A 192 34.89 -7.37 23.06
N THR A 193 34.17 -6.77 22.12
CA THR A 193 33.73 -5.37 22.22
C THR A 193 32.23 -5.33 22.36
N LEU A 194 31.74 -4.75 23.45
CA LEU A 194 30.32 -4.59 23.72
C LEU A 194 29.86 -3.19 23.36
N VAL A 195 28.59 -3.08 22.98
CA VAL A 195 27.91 -1.81 22.75
C VAL A 195 27.01 -1.53 23.95
N VAL A 196 27.13 -0.35 24.55
CA VAL A 196 26.43 0.04 25.78
C VAL A 196 25.70 1.35 25.57
N VAL A 197 24.41 1.34 25.86
CA VAL A 197 23.55 2.53 25.86
C VAL A 197 23.52 3.10 27.28
N VAL A 198 23.97 4.34 27.41
CA VAL A 198 24.11 5.07 28.67
C VAL A 198 23.14 6.25 28.64
N PRO A 199 22.24 6.42 29.62
CA PRO A 199 21.42 7.63 29.73
C PRO A 199 22.31 8.88 29.85
N LYS A 200 21.93 10.00 29.23
CA LYS A 200 22.72 11.25 29.28
C LYS A 200 23.04 11.69 30.72
N SER A 201 22.10 11.48 31.65
CA SER A 201 22.29 11.74 33.07
C SER A 201 23.37 10.86 33.75
N GLY A 202 23.67 9.69 33.17
CA GLY A 202 24.64 8.72 33.68
C GLY A 202 26.02 8.77 33.02
N VAL A 203 26.26 9.68 32.06
CA VAL A 203 27.54 9.74 31.31
C VAL A 203 28.75 9.98 32.22
N SER A 204 28.60 10.86 33.23
CA SER A 204 29.68 11.09 34.20
C SER A 204 29.99 9.85 35.04
N ASP A 205 28.97 9.06 35.40
CA ASP A 205 29.15 7.83 36.16
C ASP A 205 29.81 6.75 35.29
N TRP A 206 29.37 6.62 34.03
CA TRP A 206 29.97 5.71 33.06
C TRP A 206 31.47 5.97 32.90
N ASN A 207 31.86 7.20 32.54
CA ASN A 207 33.25 7.55 32.28
C ASN A 207 34.17 7.35 33.50
N SER A 208 33.63 7.47 34.72
CA SER A 208 34.40 7.33 35.96
C SER A 208 34.51 5.88 36.44
N HIS A 209 33.56 5.01 36.09
CA HIS A 209 33.44 3.69 36.72
C HIS A 209 33.44 2.49 35.77
N TYR A 210 33.29 2.67 34.45
CA TYR A 210 33.17 1.53 33.52
C TYR A 210 34.38 0.57 33.60
N GLU A 211 35.58 1.10 33.83
CA GLU A 211 36.83 0.32 33.96
C GLU A 211 36.85 -0.57 35.21
N ASN A 212 36.08 -0.21 36.24
CA ASN A 212 36.04 -0.88 37.53
C ASN A 212 34.74 -1.68 37.73
N LEU A 213 33.91 -1.83 36.68
CA LEU A 213 32.71 -2.67 36.78
C LEU A 213 33.09 -4.13 37.00
N THR A 214 34.02 -4.66 36.21
CA THR A 214 34.56 -6.01 36.38
C THR A 214 36.06 -5.99 36.23
N ASP A 215 36.72 -7.01 36.77
CA ASP A 215 38.11 -7.28 36.41
C ASP A 215 38.19 -7.58 34.90
N MET A 216 39.36 -7.34 34.30
CA MET A 216 39.62 -7.62 32.87
C MET A 216 38.81 -6.75 31.89
N VAL A 217 38.43 -5.53 32.27
CA VAL A 217 38.05 -4.47 31.33
C VAL A 217 39.32 -3.80 30.80
N VAL A 218 39.39 -3.52 29.50
CA VAL A 218 40.54 -2.82 28.91
C VAL A 218 40.42 -1.32 29.24
N PRO A 219 41.37 -0.72 29.98
CA PRO A 219 41.31 0.70 30.31
C PRO A 219 41.39 1.58 29.06
N ARG A 220 40.73 2.73 29.10
CA ARG A 220 40.62 3.70 27.99
C ARG A 220 40.07 3.10 26.68
N SER A 221 39.35 1.97 26.76
CA SER A 221 38.73 1.35 25.59
C SER A 221 37.35 1.91 25.25
N SER A 222 36.71 2.65 26.16
CA SER A 222 35.38 3.17 25.89
C SER A 222 35.39 4.36 24.94
N LYS A 223 34.56 4.29 23.90
CA LYS A 223 34.44 5.33 22.86
C LYS A 223 32.98 5.66 22.63
N LEU A 224 32.65 6.96 22.59
CA LEU A 224 31.33 7.43 22.18
C LEU A 224 31.17 7.27 20.66
N ILE A 225 30.12 6.58 20.23
CA ILE A 225 29.79 6.35 18.82
C ILE A 225 28.80 7.41 18.32
N THR A 226 27.68 7.58 19.03
CA THR A 226 26.62 8.54 18.71
C THR A 226 25.80 8.86 19.96
N GLU A 227 24.99 9.90 19.90
CA GLU A 227 24.00 10.24 20.93
C GLU A 227 22.66 10.63 20.31
N ASP A 228 21.59 10.43 21.07
CA ASP A 228 20.24 10.93 20.77
C ASP A 228 19.80 11.96 21.84
N ALA A 229 18.50 12.24 21.95
CA ALA A 229 17.97 13.20 22.92
C ALA A 229 18.22 12.77 24.38
N ASP A 230 18.19 11.46 24.66
CA ASP A 230 18.12 10.91 26.02
C ASP A 230 19.31 10.00 26.36
N TYR A 231 19.99 9.45 25.36
CA TYR A 231 20.99 8.41 25.50
C TYR A 231 22.26 8.67 24.67
N CYS A 232 23.35 8.07 25.12
CA CYS A 232 24.64 8.00 24.44
C CYS A 232 24.99 6.53 24.18
N LEU A 233 25.48 6.23 22.97
CA LEU A 233 25.93 4.91 22.57
C LEU A 233 27.46 4.83 22.70
N TYR A 234 27.94 3.98 23.59
CA TYR A 234 29.37 3.74 23.80
C TYR A 234 29.76 2.33 23.33
N THR A 235 31.01 2.16 22.94
CA THR A 235 31.66 0.84 22.92
C THR A 235 32.53 0.66 24.17
N VAL A 236 32.86 -0.58 24.51
CA VAL A 236 33.84 -0.94 25.54
C VAL A 236 34.45 -2.30 25.21
N THR A 237 35.77 -2.44 25.35
CA THR A 237 36.47 -3.70 25.12
C THR A 237 36.82 -4.35 26.45
N LEU A 238 36.54 -5.64 26.57
CA LEU A 238 36.84 -6.46 27.75
C LEU A 238 37.13 -7.90 27.34
N PHE A 239 37.61 -8.70 28.29
CA PHE A 239 37.78 -10.13 28.06
C PHE A 239 36.43 -10.84 27.98
N ASP A 240 36.26 -11.73 27.00
CA ASP A 240 34.99 -12.43 26.74
C ASP A 240 34.47 -13.20 27.97
N LYS A 241 35.40 -13.74 28.77
CA LYS A 241 35.10 -14.44 30.03
C LYS A 241 34.27 -13.62 31.03
N VAL A 242 34.40 -12.29 31.04
CA VAL A 242 33.66 -11.40 31.96
C VAL A 242 32.47 -10.70 31.32
N LYS A 243 32.13 -11.01 30.05
CA LYS A 243 31.00 -10.40 29.32
C LYS A 243 29.68 -10.45 30.10
N SER A 244 29.35 -11.62 30.66
CA SER A 244 28.11 -11.83 31.41
C SER A 244 28.08 -11.05 32.72
N GLU A 245 29.19 -11.05 33.45
CA GLU A 245 29.32 -10.31 34.72
C GLU A 245 29.27 -8.80 34.50
N PHE A 246 29.96 -8.31 33.46
CA PHE A 246 29.95 -6.91 33.07
C PHE A 246 28.54 -6.45 32.72
N SER A 247 27.81 -7.26 31.95
CA SER A 247 26.42 -6.96 31.56
C SER A 247 25.48 -6.87 32.76
N LEU A 248 25.67 -7.72 33.77
CA LEU A 248 24.89 -7.69 35.00
C LEU A 248 25.15 -6.40 35.79
N LYS A 249 26.42 -6.07 36.05
CA LYS A 249 26.80 -4.88 36.81
C LYS A 249 26.47 -3.57 36.09
N ALA A 250 26.59 -3.56 34.76
CA ALA A 250 26.14 -2.45 33.92
C ALA A 250 24.63 -2.21 34.11
N ARG A 251 23.83 -3.29 34.12
CA ARG A 251 22.38 -3.21 34.33
C ARG A 251 22.00 -2.71 35.72
N GLU A 252 22.73 -3.08 36.77
CA GLU A 252 22.53 -2.57 38.13
C GLU A 252 22.69 -1.04 38.21
N ARG A 253 23.58 -0.47 37.38
CA ARG A 253 23.77 0.98 37.22
C ARG A 253 22.87 1.63 36.17
N ARG A 254 21.88 0.89 35.66
CA ARG A 254 20.93 1.33 34.61
C ARG A 254 21.57 1.60 33.24
N PHE A 255 22.75 1.03 32.98
CA PHE A 255 23.31 0.97 31.64
C PHE A 255 22.77 -0.25 30.90
N ILE A 256 22.52 -0.10 29.61
CA ILE A 256 21.90 -1.14 28.79
C ILE A 256 22.94 -1.68 27.82
N VAL A 257 23.42 -2.90 28.06
CA VAL A 257 24.29 -3.58 27.10
C VAL A 257 23.44 -4.13 25.97
N ARG A 258 23.74 -3.73 24.74
CA ARG A 258 23.05 -4.18 23.53
C ARG A 258 23.69 -5.48 23.06
N ASP A 259 22.87 -6.48 22.76
CA ASP A 259 23.33 -7.72 22.14
C ASP A 259 23.62 -7.45 20.67
N PHE A 260 24.89 -7.25 20.34
CA PHE A 260 25.35 -6.94 19.00
C PHE A 260 26.73 -7.55 18.77
N THR A 261 26.88 -8.24 17.65
CA THR A 261 28.16 -8.77 17.19
C THR A 261 28.40 -8.21 15.79
N TYR A 262 29.55 -7.55 15.60
CA TYR A 262 29.88 -6.97 14.32
C TYR A 262 30.27 -8.07 13.31
N ASP A 263 29.56 -8.13 12.19
CA ASP A 263 29.75 -9.10 11.11
C ASP A 263 29.44 -8.41 9.78
N GLU A 264 30.48 -8.14 8.97
CA GLU A 264 30.36 -7.38 7.73
C GLU A 264 29.41 -8.02 6.71
N GLU A 265 29.42 -9.36 6.61
CA GLU A 265 28.56 -10.07 5.66
C GLU A 265 27.09 -9.96 6.08
N LYS A 266 26.78 -10.21 7.35
CA LYS A 266 25.40 -10.07 7.86
C LYS A 266 24.88 -8.64 7.78
N LEU A 267 25.74 -7.65 8.03
CA LEU A 267 25.39 -6.23 7.91
C LEU A 267 25.08 -5.85 6.45
N ALA A 268 25.89 -6.34 5.50
CA ALA A 268 25.66 -6.12 4.07
C ALA A 268 24.40 -6.84 3.56
N GLU A 269 24.15 -8.07 4.00
CA GLU A 269 22.92 -8.81 3.68
C GLU A 269 21.67 -8.08 4.18
N GLY A 270 21.68 -7.64 5.44
CA GLY A 270 20.55 -6.90 6.02
C GLY A 270 20.29 -5.56 5.33
N LYS A 271 21.33 -4.88 4.84
CA LYS A 271 21.19 -3.65 4.05
C LYS A 271 20.64 -3.94 2.65
N ASN A 272 21.10 -4.99 1.99
CA ASN A 272 20.60 -5.40 0.67
C ASN A 272 19.15 -5.89 0.72
N GLU A 273 18.73 -6.57 1.78
CA GLU A 273 17.33 -6.98 1.96
C GLU A 273 16.41 -5.77 2.13
N ARG A 274 16.87 -4.73 2.84
CA ARG A 274 16.16 -3.45 2.96
C ARG A 274 16.02 -2.74 1.63
N ASP A 275 17.10 -2.59 0.86
CA ASP A 275 17.08 -1.86 -0.42
C ASP A 275 16.25 -2.59 -1.50
N LYS A 276 15.93 -3.87 -1.29
CA LYS A 276 15.07 -4.67 -2.17
C LYS A 276 13.57 -4.53 -1.89
N LEU A 277 13.19 -4.05 -0.70
CA LEU A 277 11.79 -3.88 -0.27
C LEU A 277 11.29 -2.49 -0.64
#